data_AF-A0A6B2GBY7-F1
#
_entry.id   AF-A0A6B2GBY7-F1
#
_cell.length_a   1.000
_cell.length_b   1.000
_cell.length_c   1.000
_cell.angle_alpha   90.00
_cell.angle_beta   90.00
_cell.angle_gamma   90.00
#
_symmetry.space_group_name_H-M   'P 1'
#
loop_
_entity.id
_entity.type
_entity.pdbx_description
1 polymer ?
#
loop_
_entity_poly.entity_id
_entity_poly.type
_entity_poly.pdbx_seq_one_letter_code
_entity_poly.pdbx_strand_id
1 'polypeptide(L)'
;MENKKISRRKFLPILGGTAFLPFLGFGKSNQVANKGGNLKTLLRADGTSVQVDESVLKNAKIVKKGVSNKSLLEWLNPSSKK
;
A
#
# COMPACT_ATOMS: atom_id res chain seq x y z
N MET A 1 30.80 50.01 -19.98
CA MET A 1 29.71 49.33 -19.24
C MET A 1 29.07 48.32 -20.18
N GLU A 2 29.36 47.03 -19.99
CA GLU A 2 28.90 45.97 -20.89
C GLU A 2 27.46 45.56 -20.54
N ASN A 3 26.51 45.78 -21.45
CA ASN A 3 25.11 45.39 -21.27
C ASN A 3 24.95 43.90 -21.57
N LYS A 4 24.96 43.07 -20.51
CA LYS A 4 24.74 41.63 -20.61
C LYS A 4 23.29 41.35 -21.05
N LYS A 5 23.06 41.19 -22.36
CA LYS A 5 21.76 40.79 -22.93
C LYS A 5 21.40 39.39 -22.45
N ILE A 6 20.46 39.29 -21.52
CA ILE A 6 19.89 38.00 -21.09
C ILE A 6 19.16 37.36 -22.27
N SER A 7 19.64 36.19 -22.67
CA SER A 7 19.09 35.43 -23.79
C SER A 7 17.78 34.78 -23.40
N ARG A 8 16.71 35.08 -24.13
CA ARG A 8 15.35 34.52 -23.95
C ARG A 8 15.33 32.98 -23.92
N ARG A 9 16.25 32.34 -24.65
CA ARG A 9 16.41 30.86 -24.70
C ARG A 9 17.02 30.26 -23.43
N LYS A 10 17.69 31.07 -22.60
CA LYS A 10 18.27 30.63 -21.32
C LYS A 10 17.35 30.90 -20.13
N PHE A 11 16.35 31.78 -20.29
CA PHE A 11 15.45 32.21 -19.21
C PHE A 11 14.20 31.31 -19.08
N LEU A 12 13.58 30.91 -20.19
CA LEU A 12 12.41 30.03 -20.17
C LEU A 12 12.64 28.64 -19.53
N PRO A 13 13.78 27.95 -19.75
CA PRO A 13 14.02 26.65 -19.13
C PRO A 13 14.14 26.74 -17.61
N ILE A 14 14.69 27.85 -17.11
CA ILE A 14 14.86 28.08 -15.67
C ILE A 14 13.50 28.33 -15.03
N LEU A 15 12.69 29.23 -15.59
CA LEU A 15 11.34 29.51 -15.10
C LEU A 15 10.42 28.29 -15.17
N GLY A 16 10.41 27.58 -16.30
CA GLY A 16 9.60 26.38 -16.47
C GLY A 16 10.04 25.25 -15.56
N GLY A 17 11.34 25.01 -15.42
CA GLY A 17 11.88 23.96 -14.56
C GLY A 17 11.57 24.17 -13.08
N THR A 18 11.65 25.41 -12.57
CA THR A 18 11.37 25.69 -11.16
C THR A 18 9.88 25.69 -10.82
N ALA A 19 9.00 25.97 -11.78
CA ALA A 19 7.55 25.96 -11.57
C ALA A 19 6.99 24.56 -11.25
N PHE A 20 7.69 23.50 -11.69
CA PHE A 20 7.29 22.11 -11.44
C PHE A 20 7.96 21.46 -10.22
N LEU A 21 8.93 22.13 -9.56
CA LEU A 21 9.54 21.66 -8.31
C LEU A 21 8.55 21.32 -7.18
N PRO A 22 7.49 22.12 -6.90
CA PRO A 22 6.53 21.75 -5.86
C PRO A 22 5.64 20.55 -6.23
N PHE A 23 5.60 20.16 -7.51
CA PHE A 23 4.89 18.98 -7.99
C PHE A 23 5.78 17.73 -8.10
N LEU A 24 7.10 17.90 -7.97
CA LEU A 24 8.07 16.81 -7.80
C LEU A 24 8.02 16.33 -6.34
N GLY A 25 6.88 15.75 -5.96
CA GLY A 25 6.71 15.11 -4.68
C GLY A 25 7.65 13.91 -4.57
N PHE A 26 8.61 13.97 -3.65
CA PHE A 26 9.30 12.79 -3.15
C PHE A 26 8.26 11.91 -2.45
N GLY A 27 7.60 11.04 -3.21
CA GLY A 27 6.76 10.01 -2.64
C GLY A 27 7.61 9.24 -1.65
N LYS A 28 7.26 9.31 -0.36
CA LYS A 28 7.73 8.30 0.59
C LYS A 28 7.26 6.98 0.01
N SER A 29 8.18 6.26 -0.63
CA SER A 29 8.02 4.83 -0.77
C SER A 29 7.90 4.36 0.67
N ASN A 30 6.68 4.07 1.09
CA ASN A 30 6.46 3.14 2.18
C ASN A 30 7.06 1.84 1.65
N GLN A 31 8.38 1.73 1.75
CA GLN A 31 9.04 0.45 1.85
C GLN A 31 8.43 -0.12 3.11
N VAL A 32 7.28 -0.80 2.95
CA VAL A 32 6.87 -1.86 3.84
C VAL A 32 8.13 -2.68 3.91
N ALA A 33 8.83 -2.57 5.05
CA ALA A 33 10.10 -3.22 5.22
C ALA A 33 9.83 -4.67 4.91
N ASN A 34 10.35 -5.14 3.76
CA ASN A 34 10.56 -6.56 3.51
C ASN A 34 11.66 -6.99 4.47
N LYS A 35 11.40 -6.90 5.78
CA LYS A 35 11.94 -7.86 6.72
C LYS A 35 11.39 -9.16 6.16
N GLY A 36 12.27 -10.03 5.66
CA GLY A 36 11.93 -11.34 5.09
C GLY A 36 11.27 -12.25 6.12
N GLY A 37 10.11 -11.82 6.62
CA GLY A 37 9.22 -12.53 7.49
C GLY A 37 8.34 -13.40 6.61
N ASN A 38 8.12 -14.62 7.06
CA ASN A 38 7.19 -15.52 6.39
C ASN A 38 5.79 -14.88 6.43
N LEU A 39 5.31 -14.49 5.25
CA LEU A 39 3.94 -14.04 5.05
C LEU A 39 3.05 -15.25 4.78
N LYS A 40 1.86 -15.26 5.37
CA LYS A 40 0.81 -16.22 5.06
C LYS A 40 -0.40 -15.53 4.45
N THR A 41 -0.91 -16.10 3.37
CA THR A 41 -2.19 -15.69 2.79
C THR A 41 -3.33 -16.32 3.58
N LEU A 42 -4.26 -15.49 4.04
CA LEU A 42 -5.44 -15.87 4.79
C LEU A 42 -6.70 -15.28 4.14
N LEU A 43 -7.86 -15.73 4.60
CA LEU A 43 -9.16 -15.18 4.19
C LEU A 43 -9.73 -14.28 5.28
N ARG A 44 -10.30 -13.15 4.87
CA ARG A 44 -11.14 -12.29 5.72
C ARG A 44 -12.57 -12.82 5.77
N ALA A 45 -13.36 -12.30 6.71
CA ALA A 45 -14.78 -12.65 6.86
C ALA A 45 -15.65 -12.25 5.65
N ASP A 46 -15.17 -11.38 4.77
CA ASP A 46 -15.81 -10.99 3.50
C ASP A 46 -15.40 -11.90 2.33
N GLY A 47 -14.58 -12.93 2.57
CA GLY A 47 -14.07 -13.83 1.54
C GLY A 47 -12.87 -13.30 0.76
N THR A 48 -12.39 -12.08 1.03
CA THR A 48 -11.20 -11.54 0.37
C THR A 48 -9.91 -12.14 0.93
N SER A 49 -8.88 -12.23 0.09
CA SER A 49 -7.55 -12.69 0.51
C SER A 49 -6.73 -11.53 1.10
N VAL A 50 -5.96 -11.83 2.14
CA VAL A 50 -5.05 -10.89 2.79
C VAL A 50 -3.75 -11.60 3.17
N GLN A 51 -2.62 -10.91 3.06
CA GLN A 51 -1.33 -11.42 3.53
C GLN A 51 -1.04 -10.88 4.93
N VAL A 52 -0.62 -11.75 5.83
CA VAL A 52 -0.33 -11.42 7.24
C VAL A 52 1.00 -12.04 7.65
N ASP A 53 1.77 -11.31 8.45
CA ASP A 53 3.01 -11.81 9.04
C ASP A 53 2.74 -12.99 9.99
N GLU A 54 3.51 -14.07 9.86
CA GLU A 54 3.41 -15.22 10.76
C GLU A 54 3.63 -14.87 12.24
N SER A 55 4.41 -13.83 12.54
CA SER A 55 4.66 -13.37 13.91
C SER A 55 3.37 -12.91 14.61
N VAL A 56 2.44 -12.31 13.87
CA VAL A 56 1.13 -11.88 14.38
C VAL A 56 0.25 -13.10 14.65
N LEU A 57 0.32 -14.11 13.79
CA LEU A 57 -0.48 -15.34 13.93
C LEU A 57 -0.10 -16.17 15.16
N LYS A 58 1.17 -16.15 15.58
CA LYS A 58 1.62 -16.82 16.81
C LYS A 58 0.94 -16.29 18.07
N ASN A 59 0.55 -15.02 18.06
CA ASN A 59 -0.12 -14.35 19.18
C ASN A 59 -1.65 -14.36 19.03
N ALA A 60 -2.18 -14.87 17.91
CA ALA A 60 -3.61 -14.87 17.65
C ALA A 60 -4.35 -15.95 18.47
N LYS A 61 -5.50 -15.59 19.02
CA LYS A 61 -6.36 -16.54 19.74
C LYS A 61 -7.18 -17.37 18.75
N ILE A 62 -7.08 -18.69 18.87
CA ILE A 62 -7.94 -19.61 18.11
C ILE A 62 -9.33 -19.61 18.75
N VAL A 63 -10.35 -19.16 18.00
CA VAL A 63 -11.75 -19.10 18.48
C VAL A 63 -12.47 -20.44 18.29
N LYS A 64 -12.24 -21.12 17.16
CA LYS A 64 -12.85 -22.42 16.84
C LYS A 64 -11.92 -23.26 15.97
N LYS A 65 -11.56 -24.46 16.43
CA LYS A 65 -10.75 -25.42 15.65
C LYS A 65 -11.67 -26.33 14.84
N GLY A 66 -11.23 -26.75 13.66
CA GLY A 66 -11.91 -27.78 12.85
C GLY A 66 -13.32 -27.39 12.39
N VAL A 67 -13.46 -26.22 11.77
CA VAL A 67 -14.75 -25.74 11.26
C VAL A 67 -15.13 -26.52 10.00
N SER A 68 -16.39 -26.96 9.88
CA SER A 68 -16.90 -27.62 8.67
C SER A 68 -17.03 -26.64 7.50
N ASN A 69 -16.94 -27.12 6.26
CA ASN A 69 -17.04 -26.27 5.07
C ASN A 69 -18.34 -25.46 5.03
N LYS A 70 -19.45 -26.05 5.49
CA LYS A 70 -20.74 -25.36 5.61
C LYS A 70 -20.66 -24.18 6.59
N SER A 71 -20.12 -24.42 7.79
CA SER A 71 -19.97 -23.38 8.81
C SER A 71 -18.96 -22.31 8.39
N LEU A 72 -17.91 -22.66 7.65
CA LEU A 72 -16.96 -21.69 7.09
C LEU A 72 -17.64 -20.81 6.04
N LEU A 73 -18.40 -21.40 5.12
CA LEU A 73 -19.13 -20.67 4.09
C LEU A 73 -20.14 -19.67 4.69
N GLU A 74 -20.89 -20.09 5.71
CA GLU A 74 -21.80 -19.20 6.46
C GLU A 74 -21.07 -18.05 7.16
N TRP A 75 -19.81 -18.26 7.57
CA TRP A 75 -18.97 -17.21 8.15
C TRP A 75 -18.43 -16.23 7.13
N LEU A 76 -18.10 -16.71 5.92
CA LEU A 76 -17.59 -15.88 4.83
C LEU A 76 -18.72 -15.11 4.11
N ASN A 77 -19.97 -15.53 4.29
CA ASN A 77 -21.13 -14.90 3.66
C ASN A 77 -22.15 -14.44 4.72
N PRO A 78 -21.87 -13.36 5.48
CA PRO A 78 -22.72 -12.92 6.57
C PRO A 78 -24.15 -12.52 6.12
N SER A 79 -24.36 -12.24 4.83
CA SER A 79 -25.68 -11.94 4.25
C SER A 79 -26.52 -13.19 3.93
N SER A 80 -25.95 -14.40 4.03
CA SER A 80 -26.68 -15.65 3.77
C SER A 80 -27.59 -16.07 4.93
N LYS A 81 -27.51 -15.39 6.08
CA LYS A 81 -28.51 -15.52 7.16
C LYS A 81 -29.76 -14.72 6.79
N LYS A 82 -30.63 -15.32 5.99
CA LYS A 82 -32.03 -14.94 5.88
C LYS A 82 -32.90 -16.01 6.51
#